data_AF-A0AA39VIS6-F1
#
_entry.id   AF-A0AA39VIS6-F1
#
_cell.length_a   1.000
_cell.length_b   1.000
_cell.length_c   1.000
_cell.angle_alpha   90.00
_cell.angle_beta   90.00
_cell.angle_gamma   90.00
#
_symmetry.space_group_name_H-M   'P 1'
#
loop_
_entity.id
_entity.type
_entity.pdbx_description
1 polymer ?
#
loop_
_entity_poly.entity_id
_entity_poly.type
_entity_poly.pdbx_seq_one_letter_code
_entity_poly.pdbx_strand_id
1 'polypeptide(L)'
;MSQVRALSSPELAATILTDRPEDMSLEGIATNVKLLLKLIQDHTEASTRDLDDRKIQRVAGMMTILDDVKARIQKSQSMKNRKAELRRCNTDLRPNHGVSAAPRDKKQADHPAITDEKEKLRRQLYASLAARKSLENMCSSLGKEKEIIASELARKVQELEGTEELINDLKAQNETLLGKLQHCASEHKEKRTSISGGEIIQGMQHCKREQSTFRAAFEVS
;
A
#
# COMPACT_ATOMS: atom_id res chain seq x y z
N MET A 1 47.95 -29.54 -29.64
CA MET A 1 48.28 -29.85 -28.24
C MET A 1 47.60 -28.76 -27.40
N SER A 2 46.46 -29.05 -26.75
CA SER A 2 46.36 -29.55 -25.36
C SER A 2 47.01 -28.55 -24.39
N GLN A 3 46.34 -27.99 -23.38
CA GLN A 3 45.62 -28.74 -22.33
C GLN A 3 44.69 -27.83 -21.49
N VAL A 4 43.58 -28.44 -21.09
CA VAL A 4 42.62 -28.04 -20.06
C VAL A 4 43.11 -28.49 -18.67
N ARG A 5 42.86 -27.69 -17.61
CA ARG A 5 42.51 -28.01 -16.18
C ARG A 5 43.10 -26.92 -15.24
N ALA A 6 42.35 -26.20 -14.39
CA ALA A 6 41.40 -26.56 -13.32
C ALA A 6 42.07 -26.72 -11.93
N LEU A 7 41.59 -25.86 -11.00
CA LEU A 7 41.48 -25.98 -9.53
C LEU A 7 42.75 -25.98 -8.66
N SER A 8 42.81 -25.06 -7.68
CA SER A 8 42.61 -25.41 -6.25
C SER A 8 42.51 -24.17 -5.34
N SER A 9 41.45 -24.16 -4.52
CA SER A 9 41.24 -23.28 -3.37
C SER A 9 42.12 -23.71 -2.19
N PRO A 10 42.31 -22.84 -1.19
CA PRO A 10 42.26 -23.27 0.20
C PRO A 10 40.94 -22.80 0.82
N GLU A 11 40.30 -23.77 1.47
CA GLU A 11 39.15 -23.67 2.35
C GLU A 11 39.59 -23.16 3.75
N LEU A 12 38.63 -22.57 4.47
CA LEU A 12 38.49 -22.49 5.94
C LEU A 12 39.36 -21.50 6.73
N ALA A 13 38.74 -20.37 7.08
CA ALA A 13 38.38 -20.15 8.48
C ALA A 13 37.09 -19.33 8.55
N ALA A 14 36.06 -19.98 9.09
CA ALA A 14 34.77 -19.41 9.39
C ALA A 14 34.92 -18.08 10.13
N THR A 15 34.43 -16.99 9.52
CA THR A 15 34.06 -15.84 10.32
C THR A 15 32.86 -16.30 11.13
N ILE A 16 33.15 -16.58 12.40
CA ILE A 16 32.20 -16.85 13.47
C ILE A 16 31.01 -15.92 13.25
N LEU A 17 29.90 -16.55 12.86
CA LEU A 17 28.56 -16.27 13.34
C LEU A 17 28.58 -15.24 14.49
N THR A 18 28.50 -13.95 14.17
CA THR A 18 27.50 -13.14 14.87
C THR A 18 26.17 -13.63 14.32
N ASP A 19 25.78 -14.81 14.81
CA ASP A 19 24.42 -15.30 14.77
C ASP A 19 23.61 -14.25 15.53
N ARG A 20 23.13 -13.27 14.78
CA ARG A 20 22.14 -12.34 15.28
C ARG A 20 20.89 -13.20 15.36
N PRO A 21 20.37 -13.53 16.56
CA PRO A 21 19.16 -14.36 16.67
C PRO A 21 17.93 -13.71 16.00
N GLU A 22 18.08 -12.45 15.57
CA GLU A 22 17.11 -11.65 14.84
C GLU A 22 17.00 -12.07 13.36
N ASP A 23 18.10 -12.49 12.70
CA ASP A 23 18.09 -12.78 11.26
C ASP A 23 17.51 -14.17 10.96
N MET A 24 17.81 -15.18 11.78
CA MET A 24 17.16 -16.50 11.71
C MET A 24 15.64 -16.43 12.00
N SER A 25 15.20 -15.44 12.79
CA SER A 25 13.77 -15.26 13.11
C SER A 25 12.98 -14.73 11.90
N LEU A 26 13.57 -13.81 11.13
CA LEU A 26 12.95 -13.17 9.99
C LEU A 26 12.99 -14.05 8.74
N GLU A 27 14.01 -14.89 8.58
CA GLU A 27 14.11 -15.85 7.48
C GLU A 27 12.98 -16.89 7.51
N GLY A 28 12.64 -17.39 8.71
CA GLY A 28 11.49 -18.28 8.89
C GLY A 28 10.15 -17.60 8.57
N ILE A 29 10.01 -16.33 8.94
CA ILE A 29 8.82 -15.52 8.60
C ILE A 29 8.72 -15.32 7.09
N ALA A 30 9.83 -14.98 6.43
CA ALA A 30 9.86 -14.78 4.98
C ALA A 30 9.50 -16.07 4.21
N THR A 31 9.98 -17.22 4.67
CA THR A 31 9.65 -18.53 4.09
C THR A 31 8.15 -18.84 4.22
N ASN A 32 7.57 -18.59 5.39
CA ASN A 32 6.14 -18.77 5.62
C ASN A 32 5.28 -17.84 4.76
N VAL A 33 5.69 -16.57 4.60
CA VAL A 33 4.99 -15.61 3.73
C VAL A 33 5.05 -16.07 2.28
N LYS A 34 6.19 -16.56 1.79
CA LYS A 34 6.30 -17.15 0.43
C LYS A 34 5.38 -18.36 0.25
N LEU A 35 5.32 -19.24 1.24
CA LEU A 35 4.43 -20.41 1.21
C LEU A 35 2.96 -20.00 1.19
N LEU A 36 2.58 -18.99 1.97
CA LEU A 36 1.22 -18.44 1.99
C LEU A 36 0.82 -17.88 0.62
N LEU A 37 1.70 -17.08 0.00
CA LEU A 37 1.46 -16.51 -1.33
C LEU A 37 1.27 -17.62 -2.38
N LYS A 38 2.08 -18.68 -2.31
CA LYS A 38 1.95 -19.85 -3.18
C LYS A 38 0.60 -20.56 -2.98
N LEU A 39 0.19 -20.80 -1.74
CA LEU A 39 -1.11 -21.41 -1.42
C LEU A 39 -2.29 -20.56 -1.90
N ILE A 40 -2.19 -19.24 -1.82
CA ILE A 40 -3.21 -18.30 -2.32
C ILE A 40 -3.29 -18.37 -3.84
N GLN A 41 -2.14 -18.42 -4.52
CA GLN A 41 -2.08 -18.60 -5.97
C GLN A 41 -2.70 -19.94 -6.38
N ASP A 42 -2.27 -21.05 -5.76
CA ASP A 42 -2.80 -22.39 -6.02
C ASP A 42 -4.32 -22.47 -5.76
N HIS A 43 -4.82 -21.74 -4.76
CA HIS A 43 -6.25 -21.65 -4.46
C HIS A 43 -7.02 -20.83 -5.50
N THR A 44 -6.42 -19.78 -6.02
CA THR A 44 -7.01 -18.87 -7.03
C THR A 44 -7.05 -19.53 -8.41
N GLU A 45 -6.01 -20.28 -8.78
CA GLU A 45 -5.91 -20.99 -10.07
C GLU A 45 -6.81 -22.23 -10.13
N ALA A 46 -7.11 -22.87 -9.00
CA ALA A 46 -7.96 -24.07 -8.92
C ALA A 46 -9.48 -23.78 -9.00
N SER A 47 -9.92 -22.67 -9.61
CA SER A 47 -11.27 -22.12 -9.44
C SER A 47 -12.44 -22.89 -10.09
N THR A 48 -13.54 -22.94 -9.33
CA THR A 48 -14.97 -23.27 -9.62
C THR A 48 -15.46 -24.72 -9.68
N ARG A 49 -14.62 -25.75 -9.82
CA ARG A 49 -15.11 -27.15 -9.98
C ARG A 49 -14.64 -28.16 -8.93
N ASP A 50 -13.63 -27.80 -8.15
CA ASP A 50 -12.97 -28.74 -7.23
C ASP A 50 -13.65 -28.66 -5.85
N LEU A 51 -14.23 -29.79 -5.42
CA LEU A 51 -15.08 -29.97 -4.25
C LEU A 51 -14.56 -29.28 -2.97
N ASP A 52 -15.52 -28.82 -2.17
CA ASP A 52 -15.36 -28.03 -0.94
C ASP A 52 -14.26 -28.56 0.00
N ASP A 53 -14.04 -29.87 0.10
CA ASP A 53 -13.04 -30.46 1.02
C ASP A 53 -11.60 -30.02 0.71
N ARG A 54 -11.21 -29.95 -0.57
CA ARG A 54 -9.86 -29.49 -0.95
C ARG A 54 -9.71 -27.99 -0.71
N LYS A 55 -10.78 -27.23 -0.91
CA LYS A 55 -10.83 -25.80 -0.60
C LYS A 55 -10.72 -25.56 0.90
N ILE A 56 -11.46 -26.31 1.71
CA ILE A 56 -11.39 -26.29 3.18
C ILE A 56 -9.97 -26.62 3.64
N GLN A 57 -9.34 -27.66 3.05
CA GLN A 57 -7.98 -28.04 3.39
C GLN A 57 -6.94 -26.97 3.02
N ARG A 58 -7.08 -26.32 1.85
CA ARG A 58 -6.21 -25.20 1.44
C ARG A 58 -6.37 -24.00 2.38
N VAL A 59 -7.61 -23.63 2.72
CA VAL A 59 -7.91 -22.52 3.65
C VAL A 59 -7.41 -22.82 5.07
N ALA A 60 -7.54 -24.06 5.55
CA ALA A 60 -6.98 -24.50 6.83
C ALA A 60 -5.44 -24.41 6.83
N GLY A 61 -4.79 -24.75 5.70
CA GLY A 61 -3.35 -24.56 5.51
C GLY A 61 -2.94 -23.10 5.57
N MET A 62 -3.70 -22.20 4.92
CA MET A 62 -3.45 -20.74 4.99
C MET A 62 -3.55 -20.22 6.42
N MET A 63 -4.59 -20.61 7.16
CA MET A 63 -4.76 -20.19 8.56
C MET A 63 -3.62 -20.67 9.46
N THR A 64 -3.17 -21.91 9.28
CA THR A 64 -2.04 -22.47 10.05
C THR A 64 -0.75 -21.68 9.83
N ILE A 65 -0.49 -21.26 8.59
CA ILE A 65 0.70 -20.45 8.26
C ILE A 65 0.58 -19.04 8.85
N LEU A 66 -0.61 -18.43 8.79
CA LEU A 66 -0.88 -17.14 9.40
C LEU A 66 -0.66 -17.16 10.92
N ASP A 67 -1.09 -18.23 11.59
CA ASP A 67 -0.88 -18.42 13.02
C ASP A 67 0.61 -18.57 13.37
N ASP A 68 1.38 -19.33 12.59
CA ASP A 68 2.83 -19.47 12.80
C ASP A 68 3.57 -18.13 12.56
N VAL A 69 3.22 -17.39 11.50
CA VAL A 69 3.77 -16.06 11.25
C VAL A 69 3.45 -15.10 12.39
N LYS A 70 2.20 -15.08 12.86
CA LYS A 70 1.76 -14.26 13.99
C LYS A 70 2.53 -14.61 15.26
N ALA A 71 2.67 -15.90 15.59
CA ALA A 71 3.41 -16.36 16.77
C ALA A 71 4.89 -15.95 16.71
N ARG A 72 5.53 -16.08 15.55
CA ARG A 72 6.94 -15.69 15.35
C ARG A 72 7.14 -14.18 15.42
N ILE A 73 6.23 -13.39 14.86
CA ILE A 73 6.27 -11.92 14.96
C ILE A 73 6.10 -11.48 16.41
N GLN A 74 5.12 -12.02 17.14
CA GLN A 74 4.90 -11.70 18.55
C GLN A 74 6.10 -12.06 19.42
N LYS A 75 6.71 -13.24 19.20
CA LYS A 75 7.95 -13.65 19.88
C LYS A 75 9.13 -12.72 19.57
N SER A 76 9.22 -12.25 18.33
CA SER A 76 10.29 -11.33 17.89
C SER A 76 10.09 -9.90 18.42
N GLN A 77 8.84 -9.48 18.61
CA GLN A 77 8.49 -8.17 19.18
C GLN A 77 8.61 -8.13 20.71
N SER A 78 8.26 -9.22 21.41
CA SER A 78 8.37 -9.28 22.87
C SER A 78 9.83 -9.20 23.35
N MET A 79 10.79 -9.66 22.56
CA MET A 79 12.23 -9.47 22.82
C MET A 79 12.71 -8.03 22.59
N LYS A 80 12.04 -7.26 21.71
CA LYS A 80 12.36 -5.84 21.47
C LYS A 80 11.80 -4.92 22.56
N ASN A 81 10.73 -5.31 23.24
CA ASN A 81 10.08 -4.52 24.30
C ASN A 81 10.79 -4.60 25.68
N ARG A 82 11.86 -5.41 25.83
CA ARG A 82 12.74 -5.39 27.02
C ARG A 82 13.90 -4.41 26.91
N LYS A 83 14.01 -3.65 25.81
CA LYS A 83 15.01 -2.60 25.67
C LYS A 83 14.52 -1.34 26.38
N ALA A 84 15.02 -1.18 27.61
CA ALA A 84 15.15 0.05 28.37
C ALA A 84 14.03 1.08 28.16
N GLU A 85 13.19 1.25 29.18
CA GLU A 85 12.57 2.54 29.46
C GLU A 85 13.69 3.58 29.54
N LEU A 86 14.00 4.18 28.39
CA LEU A 86 14.94 5.28 28.27
C LEU A 86 14.28 6.43 29.03
N ARG A 87 14.63 6.51 30.31
CA ARG A 87 14.38 7.66 31.18
C ARG A 87 14.56 8.90 30.32
N ARG A 88 13.44 9.55 30.01
CA ARG A 88 13.38 10.79 29.28
C ARG A 88 14.39 11.72 29.92
N CYS A 89 15.34 12.16 29.09
CA CYS A 89 16.14 13.37 29.19
C CYS A 89 16.32 13.95 30.61
N ASN A 90 17.58 14.00 31.06
CA ASN A 90 18.08 14.81 32.18
C ASN A 90 17.75 16.32 32.01
N THR A 91 16.48 16.69 32.09
CA THR A 91 15.98 18.07 31.95
C THR A 91 15.43 18.64 33.25
N ASP A 92 15.52 17.90 34.36
CA ASP A 92 15.33 18.48 35.69
C ASP A 92 16.67 18.99 36.22
N LEU A 93 17.22 20.02 35.56
CA LEU A 93 18.20 20.88 36.20
C LEU A 93 17.45 21.66 37.29
N ARG A 94 17.49 21.17 38.53
CA ARG A 94 17.11 21.99 39.68
C ARG A 94 18.20 23.06 39.86
N PRO A 95 17.90 24.36 39.71
CA PRO A 95 18.78 25.40 40.23
C PRO A 95 18.43 25.59 41.70
N ASN A 96 19.33 25.21 42.60
CA ASN A 96 19.35 25.92 43.89
C ASN A 96 20.76 26.02 44.43
N HIS A 97 21.35 27.18 44.16
CA HIS A 97 22.36 27.76 45.01
C HIS A 97 21.81 27.91 46.45
N GLY A 98 22.67 27.61 47.42
CA GLY A 98 22.50 27.99 48.82
C GLY A 98 21.81 26.93 49.67
N VAL A 99 22.58 26.15 50.43
CA VAL A 99 22.91 26.38 51.84
C VAL A 99 23.87 25.26 52.29
N SER A 100 25.07 25.68 52.69
CA SER A 100 26.01 25.10 53.65
C SER A 100 25.87 23.64 54.08
N ALA A 101 26.89 22.84 53.78
CA ALA A 101 27.69 22.12 54.80
C ALA A 101 28.90 21.43 54.15
N ALA A 102 30.10 22.00 54.33
CA ALA A 102 31.31 21.20 54.40
C ALA A 102 31.50 20.76 55.88
N PRO A 103 32.23 19.68 56.16
CA PRO A 103 33.65 19.90 56.49
C PRO A 103 34.64 18.82 56.02
N ARG A 104 35.74 19.31 55.43
CA ARG A 104 37.17 18.91 55.56
C ARG A 104 37.52 17.41 55.74
N ASP A 105 38.43 16.89 54.93
CA ASP A 105 39.88 16.89 55.25
C ASP A 105 40.79 16.27 54.17
N LYS A 106 41.97 16.91 54.01
CA LYS A 106 43.32 16.41 53.69
C LYS A 106 43.64 15.65 52.37
N LYS A 107 44.35 16.41 51.51
CA LYS A 107 45.64 16.10 50.85
C LYS A 107 45.85 14.69 50.27
N GLN A 108 45.92 14.63 48.93
CA GLN A 108 47.16 14.15 48.28
C GLN A 108 47.36 14.89 46.95
N ALA A 109 48.55 15.46 46.80
CA ALA A 109 49.00 16.15 45.61
C ALA A 109 49.43 15.15 44.53
N ASP A 110 49.27 15.62 43.29
CA ASP A 110 50.03 15.27 42.08
C ASP A 110 49.72 13.93 41.38
N HIS A 111 49.05 14.07 40.22
CA HIS A 111 48.86 13.09 39.12
C HIS A 111 47.72 12.04 39.18
N PRO A 112 46.44 12.47 39.27
CA PRO A 112 45.36 11.71 38.60
C PRO A 112 44.38 12.55 37.74
N ALA A 113 44.25 13.87 37.98
CA ALA A 113 43.20 14.69 37.35
C ALA A 113 43.37 14.90 35.84
N ILE A 114 44.62 14.99 35.36
CA ILE A 114 44.92 15.16 33.92
C ILE A 114 44.62 13.86 33.15
N THR A 115 44.78 12.70 33.79
CA THR A 115 44.51 11.39 33.18
C THR A 115 43.02 11.16 33.01
N ASP A 116 42.21 11.57 34.01
CA ASP A 116 40.75 11.50 33.96
C ASP A 116 40.16 12.45 32.90
N GLU A 117 40.61 13.71 32.83
CA GLU A 117 40.18 14.63 31.77
C GLU A 117 40.61 14.15 30.38
N LYS A 118 41.81 13.59 30.23
CA LYS A 118 42.27 12.99 28.96
C LYS A 118 41.39 11.80 28.55
N GLU A 119 41.00 10.95 29.49
CA GLU A 119 40.11 9.83 29.21
C GLU A 119 38.69 10.29 28.88
N LYS A 120 38.18 11.28 29.61
CA LYS A 120 36.89 11.93 29.35
C LYS A 120 36.84 12.59 27.98
N LEU A 121 37.88 13.32 27.57
CA LEU A 121 37.99 13.90 26.23
C LEU A 121 38.04 12.82 25.14
N ARG A 122 38.72 11.69 25.38
CA ARG A 122 38.67 10.55 24.45
C ARG A 122 37.27 9.97 24.33
N ARG A 123 36.58 9.73 25.46
CA ARG A 123 35.19 9.24 25.47
C ARG A 123 34.26 10.21 24.71
N GLN A 124 34.41 11.51 24.92
CA GLN A 124 33.65 12.55 24.19
C GLN A 124 33.96 12.55 22.69
N LEU A 125 35.23 12.43 22.29
CA LEU A 125 35.62 12.34 20.89
C LEU A 125 35.00 11.10 20.21
N TYR A 126 35.07 9.93 20.86
CA TYR A 126 34.42 8.72 20.35
C TYR A 126 32.90 8.88 20.24
N ALA A 127 32.27 9.48 21.25
CA ALA A 127 30.83 9.77 21.21
C ALA A 127 30.49 10.73 20.05
N SER A 128 31.30 11.77 19.84
CA SER A 128 31.11 12.72 18.73
C SER A 128 31.30 12.06 17.36
N LEU A 129 32.29 11.16 17.22
CA LEU A 129 32.50 10.42 15.97
C LEU A 129 31.35 9.45 15.69
N ALA A 130 30.83 8.77 16.73
CA ALA A 130 29.67 7.90 16.60
C ALA A 130 28.41 8.70 16.22
N ALA A 131 28.19 9.86 16.83
CA ALA A 131 27.08 10.75 16.49
C ALA A 131 27.18 11.25 15.03
N ARG A 132 28.38 11.66 14.59
CA ARG A 132 28.63 12.07 13.20
C ARG A 132 28.31 10.95 12.21
N LYS A 133 28.79 9.73 12.47
CA LYS A 133 28.51 8.56 11.61
C LYS A 133 27.02 8.22 11.58
N SER A 134 26.32 8.35 12.71
CA SER A 134 24.88 8.15 12.76
C SER A 134 24.13 9.18 11.92
N LEU A 135 24.54 10.45 11.97
CA LEU A 135 23.94 11.51 11.17
C LEU A 135 24.22 11.32 9.68
N GLU A 136 25.44 10.92 9.31
CA GLU A 136 25.81 10.60 7.93
C GLU A 136 24.94 9.47 7.35
N ASN A 137 24.70 8.42 8.13
CA ASN A 137 23.80 7.34 7.74
C ASN A 137 22.36 7.84 7.54
N MET A 138 21.87 8.72 8.43
CA MET A 138 20.53 9.29 8.33
C MET A 138 20.38 10.19 7.10
N CYS A 139 21.34 11.06 6.82
CA CYS A 139 21.32 11.89 5.61
C CYS A 139 21.35 11.02 4.34
N SER A 140 22.13 9.94 4.36
CA SER A 140 22.21 8.99 3.25
C SER A 140 20.88 8.24 3.03
N SER A 141 20.20 7.80 4.10
CA SER A 141 18.91 7.13 3.98
C SER A 141 17.80 8.09 3.55
N LEU A 142 17.79 9.31 4.10
CA LEU A 142 16.81 10.33 3.77
C LEU A 142 16.91 10.76 2.29
N GLY A 143 18.13 10.83 1.74
CA GLY A 143 18.32 11.08 0.31
C GLY A 143 17.64 10.02 -0.57
N LYS A 144 17.81 8.74 -0.22
CA LYS A 144 17.16 7.62 -0.94
C LYS A 144 15.64 7.66 -0.81
N GLU A 145 15.12 7.93 0.39
CA GLU A 145 13.68 8.08 0.62
C GLU A 145 13.10 9.23 -0.21
N LYS A 146 13.81 10.36 -0.31
CA LYS A 146 13.41 11.49 -1.16
C LYS A 146 13.34 11.09 -2.64
N GLU A 147 14.30 10.33 -3.14
CA GLU A 147 14.30 9.84 -4.53
C GLU A 147 13.13 8.88 -4.80
N ILE A 148 12.84 7.98 -3.86
CA ILE A 148 11.69 7.06 -3.95
C ILE A 148 10.36 7.83 -3.98
N ILE A 149 10.21 8.84 -3.12
CA ILE A 149 8.99 9.66 -3.09
C ILE A 149 8.84 10.44 -4.40
N ALA A 150 9.94 10.99 -4.93
CA ALA A 150 9.91 11.73 -6.18
C ALA A 150 9.50 10.86 -7.38
N SER A 151 10.04 9.63 -7.47
CA SER A 151 9.67 8.69 -8.53
C SER A 151 8.22 8.22 -8.42
N GLU A 152 7.75 7.96 -7.19
CA GLU A 152 6.36 7.58 -6.94
C GLU A 152 5.39 8.73 -7.26
N LEU A 153 5.75 9.97 -6.95
CA LEU A 153 4.96 11.14 -7.31
C LEU A 153 4.87 11.30 -8.83
N ALA A 154 5.99 11.15 -9.55
CA ALA A 154 6.01 11.23 -11.01
C ALA A 154 5.11 10.14 -11.65
N ARG A 155 5.17 8.91 -11.12
CA ARG A 155 4.31 7.80 -11.53
C ARG A 155 2.83 8.14 -11.31
N LYS A 156 2.49 8.73 -10.17
CA LYS A 156 1.11 9.13 -9.85
C LYS A 156 0.59 10.26 -10.74
N VAL A 157 1.43 11.22 -11.10
CA VAL A 157 1.08 12.27 -12.06
C VAL A 157 0.71 11.64 -13.41
N GLN A 158 1.56 10.73 -13.92
CA GLN A 158 1.28 10.04 -15.18
C GLN A 158 0.00 9.21 -15.14
N GLU A 159 -0.26 8.51 -14.02
CA GLU A 159 -1.53 7.77 -13.84
C GLU A 159 -2.74 8.70 -13.88
N LEU A 160 -2.66 9.87 -13.22
CA LEU A 160 -3.74 10.85 -13.20
C LEU A 160 -4.00 11.40 -14.61
N GLU A 161 -2.96 11.79 -15.33
CA GLU A 161 -3.04 12.26 -16.71
C GLU A 161 -3.74 11.22 -17.60
N GLY A 162 -3.33 9.94 -17.53
CA GLY A 162 -3.97 8.88 -18.31
C GLY A 162 -5.45 8.65 -17.95
N THR A 163 -5.82 8.79 -16.67
CA THR A 163 -7.24 8.71 -16.27
C THR A 163 -8.05 9.93 -16.72
N GLU A 164 -7.44 11.11 -16.77
CA GLU A 164 -8.08 12.33 -17.25
C GLU A 164 -8.37 12.24 -18.76
N GLU A 165 -7.44 11.72 -19.54
CA GLU A 165 -7.65 11.41 -20.97
C GLU A 165 -8.85 10.47 -21.17
N LEU A 166 -8.90 9.36 -20.43
CA LEU A 166 -10.03 8.41 -20.51
C LEU A 166 -11.38 9.07 -20.14
N ILE A 167 -11.39 9.93 -19.12
CA ILE A 167 -12.59 10.68 -18.73
C ILE A 167 -13.03 11.61 -19.86
N ASN A 168 -12.09 12.28 -20.52
CA ASN A 168 -12.38 13.18 -21.63
C ASN A 168 -12.94 12.42 -22.83
N ASP A 169 -12.38 11.27 -23.17
CA ASP A 169 -12.91 10.39 -24.24
C ASP A 169 -14.33 9.91 -23.93
N LEU A 170 -14.60 9.49 -22.69
CA LEU A 170 -15.93 9.07 -22.26
C LEU A 170 -16.94 10.22 -22.31
N LYS A 171 -16.53 11.45 -21.93
CA LYS A 171 -17.38 12.64 -22.06
C LYS A 171 -17.72 12.90 -23.53
N ALA A 172 -16.74 12.87 -24.43
CA ALA A 172 -16.97 13.07 -25.87
C ALA A 172 -17.91 12.00 -26.47
N GLN A 173 -17.76 10.74 -26.06
CA GLN A 173 -18.68 9.67 -26.46
C GLN A 173 -20.11 9.90 -25.93
N ASN A 174 -20.26 10.30 -24.67
CA ASN A 174 -21.56 10.60 -24.08
C ASN A 174 -22.24 11.80 -24.76
N GLU A 175 -21.50 12.85 -25.11
CA GLU A 175 -22.03 13.98 -25.88
C GLU A 175 -22.52 13.55 -27.26
N THR A 176 -21.75 12.70 -27.94
CA THR A 176 -22.14 12.13 -29.25
C THR A 176 -23.42 11.30 -29.14
N LEU A 177 -23.52 10.43 -28.13
CA LEU A 177 -24.70 9.62 -27.87
C LEU A 177 -25.92 10.48 -27.51
N LEU A 178 -25.72 11.52 -26.71
CA LEU A 178 -26.77 12.47 -26.36
C LEU A 178 -27.30 13.19 -27.61
N GLY A 179 -26.42 13.63 -28.51
CA GLY A 179 -26.83 14.21 -29.79
C GLY A 179 -27.66 13.25 -30.64
N LYS A 180 -27.27 11.97 -30.72
CA LYS A 180 -28.05 10.93 -31.42
C LYS A 180 -29.43 10.72 -30.79
N LEU A 181 -29.52 10.67 -29.46
CA LEU A 181 -30.79 10.53 -28.75
C LEU A 181 -31.73 11.71 -29.01
N GLN A 182 -31.20 12.94 -28.98
CA GLN A 182 -31.96 14.14 -29.29
C GLN A 182 -32.46 14.12 -30.74
N HIS A 183 -31.62 13.71 -31.69
CA HIS A 183 -32.01 13.56 -33.09
C HIS A 183 -33.14 12.52 -33.24
N CYS A 184 -32.99 11.32 -32.70
CA CYS A 184 -34.05 10.31 -32.71
C CYS A 184 -35.35 10.83 -32.07
N ALA A 185 -35.25 11.50 -30.91
CA ALA A 185 -36.42 12.08 -30.25
C ALA A 185 -37.14 13.13 -31.12
N SER A 186 -36.40 13.93 -31.89
CA SER A 186 -36.96 14.90 -32.83
C SER A 186 -37.62 14.23 -34.05
N GLU A 187 -36.98 13.23 -34.66
CA GLU A 187 -37.56 12.46 -35.77
C GLU A 187 -38.86 11.76 -35.38
N HIS A 188 -38.93 11.20 -34.16
CA HIS A 188 -40.14 10.56 -33.65
C HIS A 188 -41.27 11.56 -33.38
N LYS A 189 -40.97 12.80 -32.99
CA LYS A 189 -41.97 13.87 -32.88
C LYS A 189 -42.48 14.27 -34.26
N GLU A 190 -41.60 14.47 -35.23
CA GLU A 190 -41.98 14.84 -36.60
C GLU A 190 -42.87 13.77 -37.25
N LYS A 191 -42.48 12.49 -37.18
CA LYS A 191 -43.28 11.36 -37.72
C LYS A 191 -44.68 11.25 -37.10
N ARG A 192 -44.85 11.54 -35.79
CA ARG A 192 -46.18 11.57 -35.17
C ARG A 192 -47.05 12.72 -35.68
N THR A 193 -46.45 13.86 -35.99
CA THR A 193 -47.17 15.04 -36.48
C THR A 193 -47.66 14.83 -37.93
N SER A 194 -46.88 14.13 -38.75
CA SER A 194 -47.21 13.85 -40.16
C SER A 194 -48.31 12.80 -40.35
N ILE A 195 -48.41 11.80 -39.46
CA ILE A 195 -49.41 10.72 -39.56
C ILE A 195 -50.77 11.14 -38.94
N SER A 196 -50.77 12.06 -37.98
CA SER A 196 -51.98 12.47 -37.24
C SER A 196 -52.95 13.38 -38.02
N GLY A 197 -52.57 13.94 -39.17
CA GLY A 197 -53.36 14.97 -39.86
C GLY A 197 -54.38 14.47 -40.89
N GLY A 198 -54.10 13.35 -41.57
CA GLY A 198 -54.88 12.92 -42.74
C GLY A 198 -55.75 11.67 -42.52
N GLU A 199 -55.19 10.62 -41.92
CA GLU A 199 -55.82 9.29 -41.93
C GLU A 199 -56.92 9.14 -40.87
N ILE A 200 -56.77 9.79 -39.71
CA ILE A 200 -57.77 9.75 -38.63
C ILE A 200 -59.05 10.51 -39.02
N ILE A 201 -58.94 11.57 -39.81
CA ILE A 201 -60.09 12.37 -40.26
C ILE A 201 -60.88 11.64 -41.36
N GLN A 202 -60.20 10.96 -42.28
CA GLN A 202 -60.87 10.15 -43.33
C GLN A 202 -61.60 8.93 -42.74
N GLY A 203 -60.99 8.22 -41.79
CA GLY A 203 -61.63 7.08 -41.12
C GLY A 203 -62.88 7.47 -40.33
N MET A 204 -62.85 8.62 -39.62
CA MET A 204 -64.04 9.14 -38.92
C MET A 204 -65.15 9.60 -39.87
N GLN A 205 -64.81 10.18 -41.02
CA GLN A 205 -65.82 10.59 -42.01
C GLN A 205 -66.47 9.38 -42.70
N HIS A 206 -65.71 8.32 -42.98
CA HIS A 206 -66.25 7.08 -43.53
C HIS A 206 -67.20 6.39 -42.54
N CYS A 207 -66.79 6.24 -41.28
CA CYS A 207 -67.61 5.62 -40.24
C CYS A 207 -68.90 6.43 -39.94
N LYS A 208 -68.82 7.77 -39.97
CA LYS A 208 -70.02 8.63 -39.84
C LYS A 208 -70.98 8.50 -41.03
N ARG A 209 -70.48 8.35 -42.26
CA ARG A 209 -71.33 8.09 -43.42
C ARG A 209 -72.02 6.75 -43.31
N GLU A 210 -71.30 5.69 -42.96
CA GLU A 210 -71.90 4.35 -42.80
C GLU A 210 -72.98 4.32 -41.72
N GLN A 211 -72.76 4.95 -40.56
CA GLN A 211 -73.81 5.07 -39.53
C GLN A 211 -75.02 5.87 -40.00
N SER A 212 -74.81 6.94 -40.77
CA SER A 212 -75.92 7.75 -41.32
C SER A 212 -76.74 6.95 -42.34
N THR A 213 -76.08 6.16 -43.19
CA THR A 213 -76.75 5.31 -44.18
C THR A 213 -77.52 4.18 -43.51
N PHE A 214 -76.94 3.57 -42.47
CA PHE A 214 -77.58 2.50 -41.71
C PHE A 214 -78.82 3.00 -40.95
N ARG A 215 -78.73 4.21 -40.37
CA ARG A 215 -79.87 4.85 -39.69
C ARG A 215 -80.99 5.21 -40.67
N ALA A 216 -80.64 5.75 -41.84
CA ALA A 216 -81.62 6.06 -42.88
C ALA A 216 -82.32 4.80 -43.43
N ALA A 217 -81.63 3.67 -43.50
CA ALA A 217 -82.23 2.39 -43.91
C ALA A 217 -83.23 1.83 -42.89
N PHE A 218 -83.02 2.13 -41.60
CA PHE A 218 -83.88 1.65 -40.51
C PHE A 218 -85.13 2.53 -40.29
N GLU A 219 -85.09 3.80 -40.67
CA GLU A 219 -86.22 4.74 -40.54
C GLU A 219 -87.25 4.62 -41.69
N VAL A 220 -87.02 3.75 -42.68
CA VAL A 220 -87.90 3.55 -43.87
C VAL A 220 -88.55 2.15 -43.90
N SER A 221 -88.37 1.33 -42.86
CA SER A 221 -89.08 0.04 -42.67
C SER A 221 -90.14 0.15 -41.58
#